data_AF-A0AAV9ZPF7-F1
#
_entry.id   AF-A0AAV9ZPF7-F1
#
_cell.length_a   1.000
_cell.length_b   1.000
_cell.length_c   1.000
_cell.angle_alpha   90.00
_cell.angle_beta   90.00
_cell.angle_gamma   90.00
#
_symmetry.space_group_name_H-M   'P 1'
#
loop_
_entity.id
_entity.type
_entity.pdbx_description
1 polymer ?
#
loop_
_entity_poly.entity_id
_entity_poly.type
_entity_poly.pdbx_seq_one_letter_code
_entity_poly.pdbx_strand_id
1 'polypeptide(L)'
;LFYWIFVPLLQAKLDEFRLWWNHHRVRVQIEKNMPSGHVPADAFAHPKNFGGIDCRISVPQAAVDDMRQMLTEEVGSRESHLSWFSLEFAELTEQVYLHIGKPT
;
A
#
# COMPACT_ATOMS: atom_id res chain seq x y z
N LEU A 1 -19.27 -14.62 6.13
CA LEU A 1 -18.73 -15.04 4.81
C LEU A 1 -18.41 -13.84 3.90
N PHE A 2 -19.37 -12.96 3.59
CA PHE A 2 -19.13 -11.82 2.68
C PHE A 2 -17.91 -10.98 3.06
N TYR A 3 -17.83 -10.43 4.27
CA TYR A 3 -16.69 -9.60 4.69
C TYR A 3 -15.36 -10.36 4.70
N TRP A 4 -15.37 -11.64 5.08
CA TRP A 4 -14.17 -12.49 5.11
C TRP A 4 -13.52 -12.66 3.73
N ILE A 5 -14.31 -12.80 2.68
CA ILE A 5 -13.82 -12.95 1.31
C ILE A 5 -13.62 -11.58 0.65
N PHE A 6 -14.61 -10.71 0.78
CA PHE A 6 -14.68 -9.47 0.02
C PHE A 6 -13.64 -8.44 0.47
N VAL A 7 -13.39 -8.31 1.77
CA VAL A 7 -12.47 -7.27 2.28
C VAL A 7 -11.02 -7.53 1.86
N PRO A 8 -10.43 -8.73 2.03
CA PRO A 8 -9.09 -9.02 1.52
C PRO A 8 -8.99 -8.91 0.00
N LEU A 9 -10.02 -9.36 -0.74
CA LEU A 9 -10.06 -9.24 -2.20
C LEU A 9 -10.04 -7.77 -2.64
N LEU A 10 -10.86 -6.94 -2.00
CA LEU A 10 -10.91 -5.50 -2.29
C LEU A 10 -9.57 -4.84 -1.97
N GLN A 11 -8.98 -5.13 -0.81
CA GLN A 11 -7.66 -4.62 -0.44
C GLN A 11 -6.60 -4.99 -1.49
N ALA A 12 -6.55 -6.25 -1.92
CA ALA A 12 -5.62 -6.70 -2.96
C ALA A 12 -5.81 -5.94 -4.29
N LYS A 13 -7.06 -5.67 -4.69
CA LYS A 13 -7.35 -4.90 -5.90
C LYS A 13 -7.00 -3.42 -5.77
N LEU A 14 -7.19 -2.84 -4.59
CA LEU A 14 -6.76 -1.47 -4.30
C LEU A 14 -5.24 -1.35 -4.31
N ASP A 15 -4.51 -2.34 -3.80
CA ASP A 15 -3.05 -2.36 -3.84
C ASP A 15 -2.52 -2.51 -5.28
N GLU A 16 -3.12 -3.38 -6.09
CA GLU A 16 -2.83 -3.51 -7.52
C GLU A 16 -3.06 -2.18 -8.25
N PHE A 17 -4.23 -1.56 -8.01
CA PHE A 17 -4.56 -0.27 -8.59
C PHE A 17 -3.59 0.82 -8.15
N ARG A 18 -3.25 0.90 -6.86
CA ARG A 18 -2.29 1.88 -6.33
C ARG A 18 -0.92 1.73 -6.98
N LEU A 19 -0.45 0.49 -7.16
CA LEU A 19 0.83 0.22 -7.80
C LEU A 19 0.80 0.70 -9.26
N TRP A 20 -0.20 0.25 -10.02
CA TRP A 20 -0.38 0.64 -11.42
C TRP A 20 -0.54 2.15 -11.57
N TRP A 21 -1.40 2.78 -10.77
CA TRP A 21 -1.68 4.21 -10.84
C TRP A 21 -0.43 5.06 -10.61
N ASN A 22 0.47 4.63 -9.73
CA ASN A 22 1.71 5.37 -9.48
C ASN A 22 2.83 5.06 -10.49
N HIS A 23 2.75 3.93 -11.20
CA HIS A 23 3.82 3.46 -12.10
C HIS A 23 3.48 3.50 -13.59
N HIS A 24 2.22 3.75 -13.96
CA HIS A 24 1.84 3.89 -15.36
C HIS A 24 2.43 5.18 -15.96
N ARG A 25 2.65 5.18 -17.27
CA ARG A 25 3.09 6.37 -17.98
C ARG A 25 1.90 7.27 -18.27
N VAL A 26 1.92 8.49 -17.75
CA VAL A 26 0.89 9.50 -18.03
C VAL A 26 1.05 9.99 -19.48
N ARG A 27 -0.08 10.24 -20.15
CA ARG A 27 -0.10 10.79 -21.50
C ARG A 27 0.61 12.16 -21.56
N VAL A 28 1.30 12.42 -22.68
CA VAL A 28 1.89 13.74 -22.97
C VAL A 28 0.79 14.75 -23.25
N GLN A 29 0.87 15.92 -22.62
CA GLN A 29 -0.03 17.05 -22.81
C GLN A 29 0.82 18.30 -23.07
N ILE A 30 0.87 18.74 -24.33
CA ILE A 30 1.80 19.80 -24.80
C ILE A 30 1.43 21.17 -24.24
N GLU A 31 0.14 21.46 -24.06
CA GLU A 31 -0.36 22.75 -23.59
C GLU A 31 -0.32 22.91 -22.06
N LYS A 32 0.13 21.88 -21.34
CA LYS A 32 0.14 21.89 -19.88
C LYS A 32 1.45 22.46 -19.35
N ASN A 33 1.36 23.44 -18.45
CA ASN A 33 2.54 24.01 -17.76
C ASN A 33 3.25 23.00 -16.85
N MET A 34 2.53 21.99 -16.35
CA MET A 34 3.07 20.96 -15.47
C MET A 34 3.59 19.76 -16.26
N PRO A 35 4.55 18.99 -15.72
CA PRO A 35 5.12 17.84 -16.38
C PRO A 35 4.06 16.81 -16.80
N SER A 36 4.28 16.21 -17.97
CA SER A 36 3.46 15.16 -18.55
C SER A 36 4.36 14.18 -19.33
N GLY A 37 3.83 13.02 -19.74
CA GLY A 37 4.65 12.02 -20.45
C GLY A 37 5.61 11.20 -19.58
N HIS A 38 5.45 11.25 -18.26
CA HIS A 38 6.32 10.58 -17.28
C HIS A 38 5.55 9.57 -16.42
N VAL A 39 6.28 8.76 -15.68
CA VAL A 39 5.74 7.91 -14.61
C VAL A 39 5.59 8.76 -13.33
N PRO A 40 4.42 8.78 -12.66
CA PRO A 40 4.22 9.62 -11.47
C PRO A 40 5.23 9.35 -10.35
N ALA A 41 5.53 8.09 -10.06
CA ALA A 41 6.51 7.72 -9.06
C ALA A 41 7.92 8.26 -9.36
N ASP A 42 8.31 8.30 -10.64
CA ASP A 42 9.60 8.84 -11.07
C ASP A 42 9.64 10.36 -10.93
N ALA A 43 8.55 11.05 -11.30
CA ALA A 43 8.41 12.48 -11.11
C ALA A 43 8.46 12.89 -9.63
N PHE A 44 7.85 12.07 -8.77
CA PHE A 44 7.89 12.26 -7.34
C PHE A 44 9.31 12.04 -6.79
N ALA A 45 10.00 10.98 -7.23
CA ALA A 45 11.36 10.61 -6.81
C ALA A 45 12.45 11.58 -7.28
N HIS A 46 12.32 12.09 -8.51
CA HIS A 46 13.34 12.88 -9.19
C HIS A 46 12.73 14.16 -9.77
N PRO A 47 12.14 15.06 -8.94
CA PRO A 47 11.39 16.21 -9.43
C PRO A 47 12.22 17.11 -10.36
N LYS A 48 13.54 17.21 -10.13
CA LYS A 48 14.47 17.99 -10.95
C LYS A 48 14.52 17.55 -12.42
N ASN A 49 14.34 16.26 -12.70
CA ASN A 49 14.33 15.73 -14.08
C ASN A 49 13.10 16.20 -14.88
N PHE A 50 12.10 16.73 -14.18
CA PHE A 50 10.83 17.16 -14.74
C PHE A 50 10.58 18.66 -14.46
N GLY A 51 11.61 19.45 -14.16
CA GLY A 51 11.47 20.89 -13.90
C GLY A 51 10.79 21.22 -12.55
N GLY A 52 10.64 20.24 -11.67
CA GLY A 52 10.17 20.43 -10.30
C GLY A 52 11.30 20.66 -9.30
N ILE A 53 10.91 20.99 -8.07
CA ILE A 53 11.79 21.10 -6.90
C ILE A 53 11.46 20.00 -5.89
N ASP A 54 12.48 19.55 -5.15
CA ASP A 54 12.25 18.60 -4.06
C ASP A 54 11.79 19.35 -2.81
N CYS A 55 10.52 19.16 -2.45
CA CYS A 55 9.90 19.76 -1.27
C CYS A 55 9.75 18.77 -0.10
N ARG A 56 10.40 17.60 -0.16
CA ARG A 56 10.29 16.58 0.89
C ARG A 56 10.99 17.05 2.16
N ILE A 57 10.39 16.72 3.30
CA ILE A 57 11.06 16.82 4.60
C ILE A 57 11.78 15.49 4.81
N SER A 58 13.11 15.53 4.79
CA SER A 58 13.93 14.34 5.06
C SER A 58 13.87 14.00 6.53
N VAL A 59 13.15 12.94 6.88
CA VAL A 59 13.12 12.40 8.24
C VAL A 59 14.19 11.31 8.34
N PRO A 60 15.11 11.37 9.32
CA PRO A 60 16.10 10.31 9.53
C PRO A 60 15.42 8.97 9.78
N GLN A 61 15.88 7.90 9.10
CA GLN A 61 15.28 6.57 9.22
C GLN A 61 15.31 6.06 10.67
N ALA A 62 16.41 6.31 11.39
CA ALA A 62 16.52 5.96 12.82
C ALA A 62 15.39 6.56 13.66
N ALA A 63 15.01 7.83 13.43
CA ALA A 63 13.90 8.44 14.16
C ALA A 63 12.55 7.79 13.81
N VAL A 64 12.36 7.37 12.55
CA VAL A 64 11.17 6.62 12.13
C VAL A 64 11.13 5.26 12.83
N ASP A 65 12.26 4.56 12.88
CA ASP A 65 12.37 3.24 13.50
C ASP A 65 12.12 3.30 15.01
N ASP A 66 12.72 4.28 15.71
CA ASP A 66 12.49 4.53 17.13
C ASP A 66 11.01 4.81 17.42
N MET A 67 10.37 5.67 16.61
CA MET A 67 8.93 5.96 16.75
C MET A 67 8.06 4.73 16.47
N ARG A 68 8.43 3.90 15.50
CA ARG A 68 7.72 2.65 15.19
C ARG A 68 7.86 1.64 16.33
N GLN A 69 9.04 1.57 16.96
CA GLN A 69 9.27 0.72 18.12
C GLN A 69 8.40 1.18 19.31
N MET A 70 8.41 2.48 19.64
CA MET A 70 7.58 3.03 20.71
C MET A 70 6.09 2.70 20.50
N LEU A 71 5.56 2.90 19.28
CA LEU A 71 4.18 2.54 18.97
C LEU A 71 3.93 1.02 19.13
N THR A 72 4.87 0.19 18.71
CA THR A 72 4.75 -1.26 18.82
C THR A 72 4.70 -1.72 20.29
N GLU A 73 5.49 -1.08 21.15
CA GLU A 73 5.52 -1.36 22.59
C GLU A 73 4.26 -0.84 23.31
N GLU A 74 3.75 0.34 22.93
CA GLU A 74 2.60 0.96 23.59
C GLU A 74 1.26 0.36 23.19
N VAL A 75 1.03 0.14 21.89
CA VAL A 75 -0.28 -0.26 21.37
C VAL A 75 -0.29 -1.61 20.67
N GLY A 76 0.88 -2.13 20.28
CA GLY A 76 1.03 -3.41 19.59
C GLY A 76 1.50 -3.27 18.14
N SER A 77 1.76 -4.40 17.47
CA SER A 77 2.38 -4.42 16.14
C SER A 77 1.48 -3.81 15.05
N ARG A 78 2.10 -3.37 13.96
CA ARG A 78 1.37 -2.86 12.79
C ARG A 78 0.43 -3.92 12.21
N GLU A 79 0.89 -5.17 12.19
CA GLU A 79 0.19 -6.31 11.61
C GLU A 79 -1.07 -6.64 12.41
N SER A 80 -1.04 -6.53 13.75
CA SER A 80 -2.24 -6.76 14.57
C SER A 80 -3.34 -5.74 14.28
N HIS A 81 -2.96 -4.46 14.10
CA HIS A 81 -3.91 -3.37 13.84
C HIS A 81 -4.46 -3.34 12.42
N LEU A 82 -3.71 -3.89 11.45
CA LEU A 82 -4.15 -3.99 10.06
C LEU A 82 -4.77 -5.35 9.73
N SER A 83 -4.91 -6.24 10.72
CA SER A 83 -5.63 -7.49 10.55
C SER A 83 -7.14 -7.22 10.44
N TRP A 84 -7.79 -7.82 9.44
CA TRP A 84 -9.24 -7.72 9.27
C TRP A 84 -10.02 -8.65 10.19
N PHE A 85 -9.38 -9.72 10.66
CA PHE A 85 -9.99 -10.78 11.47
C PHE A 85 -9.03 -11.21 12.57
N SER A 86 -9.57 -11.73 13.67
CA SER A 86 -8.76 -12.35 14.72
C SER A 86 -8.02 -13.58 14.21
N LEU A 87 -6.91 -13.92 14.86
CA LEU A 87 -6.13 -15.14 14.55
C LEU A 87 -7.01 -16.40 14.63
N GLU A 88 -7.80 -16.53 15.70
CA GLU A 88 -8.72 -17.66 15.90
C GLU A 88 -9.71 -17.80 14.73
N PHE A 89 -10.26 -16.69 14.25
CA PHE A 89 -11.18 -16.70 13.12
C PHE A 89 -10.48 -17.11 11.82
N ALA A 90 -9.25 -16.61 11.59
CA ALA A 90 -8.47 -16.97 10.42
C ALA A 90 -8.17 -18.47 10.38
N GLU A 91 -7.72 -19.04 11.51
CA GLU A 91 -7.42 -20.47 11.66
C GLU A 91 -8.65 -21.34 11.43
N LEU A 92 -9.77 -21.01 12.07
CA LEU A 92 -11.02 -21.75 11.90
C LEU A 92 -11.48 -21.73 10.44
N THR A 93 -11.36 -20.58 9.78
CA THR A 93 -11.85 -20.46 8.42
C THR A 93 -10.95 -21.17 7.41
N GLU A 94 -9.64 -21.20 7.65
CA GLU A 94 -8.72 -22.04 6.86
C GLU A 94 -9.06 -23.53 6.99
N GLN A 95 -9.31 -24.02 8.20
CA GLN A 95 -9.73 -25.41 8.42
C GLN A 95 -11.03 -25.75 7.68
N VAL A 96 -12.04 -24.87 7.76
CA VAL A 96 -13.31 -25.05 7.05
C VAL A 96 -13.09 -25.02 5.54
N TYR A 97 -12.29 -24.08 5.02
CA TYR A 97 -11.98 -23.98 3.59
C TYR A 97 -11.29 -25.22 3.04
N LEU A 98 -10.37 -25.81 3.81
CA LEU A 98 -9.73 -27.09 3.47
C LEU A 98 -10.73 -28.25 3.52
N HIS A 99 -11.60 -28.28 4.53
CA HIS A 99 -12.59 -29.34 4.72
C HIS A 99 -13.66 -29.38 3.62
N ILE A 100 -14.18 -28.22 3.20
CA ILE A 100 -15.23 -28.13 2.17
C ILE A 100 -14.71 -28.34 0.74
N GLY A 101 -13.39 -28.44 0.56
CA GLY A 101 -12.73 -28.54 -0.73
C GLY A 101 -12.47 -27.16 -1.35
N LYS A 102 -11.20 -26.88 -1.64
CA LYS A 102 -10.80 -25.67 -2.37
C LYS A 102 -11.06 -25.83 -3.88
N PRO A 103 -11.49 -24.77 -4.59
CA PRO A 103 -11.51 -24.77 -6.06
C PRO A 103 -10.12 -25.08 -6.61
N THR A 104 -10.07 -25.88 -7.68
CA THR A 104 -8.84 -26.28 -8.37
C THR A 104 -8.39 -25.23 -9.38
#